data_AF-A0A4V3UNC5-F1
#
_entry.id   AF-A0A4V3UNC5-F1
#
_cell.length_a   1.000
_cell.length_b   1.000
_cell.length_c   1.000
_cell.angle_alpha   90.00
_cell.angle_beta   90.00
_cell.angle_gamma   90.00
#
_symmetry.space_group_name_H-M   'P 1'
#
loop_
_entity.id
_entity.type
_entity.pdbx_description
1 polymer ?
#
loop_
_entity_poly.entity_id
_entity_poly.type
_entity_poly.pdbx_seq_one_letter_code
_entity_poly.pdbx_strand_id
1 'polypeptide(L)'
;MPLHIEACDATKRAGTYALRQVREDGHWYGFSIETDQDDLVKYFLSEQNRDGSWSIAYDYPGDASTTAEAYFALCLLGLDATTKRCALHASSSSRKVA
;
A
#
# COMPACT_ATOMS: atom_id res chain seq x y z
N MET A 1 31.90 20.45 23.56
CA MET A 1 31.05 19.25 23.64
C MET A 1 29.61 19.54 23.13
N PRO A 2 29.38 19.85 21.85
CA PRO A 2 28.05 20.27 21.35
C PRO A 2 27.22 19.10 20.76
N LEU A 3 27.89 18.12 20.14
CA LEU A 3 27.26 17.02 19.40
C LEU A 3 26.37 16.09 20.24
N HIS A 4 26.75 15.83 21.49
CA HIS A 4 25.96 14.95 22.38
C HIS A 4 24.62 15.58 22.78
N ILE A 5 24.58 16.91 22.97
CA ILE A 5 23.34 17.63 23.30
C ILE A 5 22.41 17.64 22.08
N GLU A 6 22.95 17.87 20.89
CA GLU A 6 22.18 17.85 19.64
C GLU A 6 21.58 16.47 19.34
N ALA A 7 22.35 15.40 19.54
CA ALA A 7 21.86 14.03 19.40
C ALA A 7 20.74 13.71 20.41
N CYS A 8 20.90 14.10 21.68
CA CYS A 8 19.83 13.93 22.68
C CYS A 8 18.55 14.69 22.31
N ASP A 9 18.66 15.92 21.83
CA ASP A 9 17.50 16.73 21.44
C ASP A 9 16.83 16.22 20.16
N ALA A 10 17.60 15.72 19.19
CA ALA A 10 17.06 15.05 18.01
C ALA A 10 16.23 13.82 18.40
N THR A 11 16.75 12.97 19.29
CA THR A 11 16.05 11.75 19.74
C THR A 11 14.77 12.09 20.52
N LYS A 12 14.80 13.12 21.37
CA LYS A 12 13.60 13.59 22.08
C LYS A 12 12.53 14.09 21.11
N ARG A 13 12.93 14.87 20.09
CA ARG A 13 12.00 15.37 19.08
C ARG A 13 11.41 14.26 18.23
N ALA A 14 12.24 13.32 17.77
CA ALA A 14 11.78 12.15 17.01
C ALA A 14 10.81 11.30 17.84
N GLY A 15 11.14 11.01 19.10
CA GLY A 15 10.26 10.27 20.01
C GLY A 15 8.93 11.00 20.27
N THR A 16 8.97 12.32 20.43
CA THR A 16 7.74 13.12 20.62
C THR A 16 6.88 13.13 19.36
N TYR A 17 7.48 13.26 18.18
CA TYR A 17 6.76 13.18 16.90
C TYR A 17 6.14 11.79 16.71
N ALA A 18 6.90 10.74 16.97
CA ALA A 18 6.42 9.37 16.86
C ALA A 18 5.23 9.13 17.80
N LEU A 19 5.35 9.45 19.09
CA LEU A 19 4.28 9.21 20.08
C LEU A 19 2.98 9.97 19.78
N ARG A 20 3.06 11.15 19.13
CA ARG A 20 1.88 11.91 18.69
C ARG A 20 1.06 11.21 17.61
N GLN A 21 1.61 10.17 17.00
CA GLN A 21 1.03 9.49 15.85
C GLN A 21 0.47 8.12 16.20
N VAL A 22 0.57 7.75 17.49
CA VAL A 22 -0.11 6.58 18.03
C VAL A 22 -1.60 6.90 18.06
N ARG A 23 -2.40 6.01 17.47
CA ARG A 23 -3.87 6.11 17.49
C ARG A 23 -4.37 5.88 18.92
N GLU A 24 -5.60 6.29 19.20
CA GLU A 24 -6.20 6.13 20.55
C GLU A 24 -6.29 4.66 20.99
N ASP A 25 -6.33 3.73 20.05
CA ASP A 25 -6.32 2.27 20.27
C ASP A 25 -4.92 1.71 20.62
N GLY A 26 -3.88 2.55 20.67
CA GLY A 26 -2.52 2.16 20.99
C GLY A 26 -1.72 1.59 19.83
N HIS A 27 -2.29 1.52 18.62
CA HIS A 27 -1.57 1.09 17.44
C HIS A 27 -0.71 2.21 16.85
N TRP A 28 0.54 1.86 16.55
CA TRP A 28 1.49 2.71 15.83
C TRP A 28 1.20 2.62 14.35
N TYR A 29 0.87 3.76 13.71
CA TYR A 29 0.70 3.91 12.26
C TYR A 29 0.30 2.61 11.54
N GLY A 30 -1.01 2.36 11.47
CA GLY A 30 -1.56 1.20 10.78
C GLY A 30 -2.96 1.49 10.28
N PHE A 31 -3.33 0.76 9.24
CA PHE A 31 -4.70 0.72 8.76
C PHE A 31 -5.41 -0.45 9.44
N SER A 32 -6.63 -0.21 9.90
CA SER A 32 -7.53 -1.27 10.37
C SER A 32 -8.50 -1.60 9.24
N ILE A 33 -8.71 -2.88 8.96
CA ILE A 33 -9.67 -3.30 7.93
C ILE A 33 -11.07 -2.81 8.30
N GLU A 34 -11.41 -2.75 9.59
CA GLU A 34 -12.73 -2.37 10.08
C GLU A 34 -13.03 -0.88 9.93
N THR A 35 -12.00 -0.03 10.08
CA THR A 35 -12.17 1.43 10.10
C THR A 35 -11.76 2.11 8.81
N ASP A 36 -10.82 1.51 8.07
CA ASP A 36 -10.19 2.12 6.90
C ASP A 36 -10.56 1.39 5.58
N GLN A 37 -11.51 0.43 5.62
CA GLN A 37 -11.88 -0.43 4.49
C GLN A 37 -12.12 0.34 3.20
N ASP A 38 -13.04 1.32 3.25
CA ASP A 38 -13.50 2.05 2.08
C ASP A 38 -12.37 2.89 1.46
N ASP A 39 -11.49 3.43 2.30
CA ASP A 39 -10.39 4.28 1.85
C ASP A 39 -9.24 3.44 1.28
N LEU A 40 -8.97 2.27 1.88
CA LEU A 40 -8.04 1.29 1.30
C LEU A 40 -8.53 0.79 -0.06
N VAL A 41 -9.82 0.45 -0.18
CA VAL A 41 -10.42 0.04 -1.46
C VAL A 41 -10.27 1.13 -2.51
N LYS A 42 -10.59 2.38 -2.18
CA LYS A 42 -10.43 3.51 -3.11
C LYS A 42 -8.98 3.69 -3.53
N TYR A 43 -8.03 3.57 -2.61
CA TYR A 43 -6.60 3.69 -2.89
C TYR A 43 -6.10 2.60 -3.84
N PHE A 44 -6.35 1.33 -3.52
CA PHE A 44 -5.91 0.23 -4.39
C PHE A 44 -6.51 0.37 -5.80
N LEU A 45 -7.79 0.75 -5.93
CA LEU A 45 -8.40 0.97 -7.24
C LEU A 45 -7.89 2.23 -7.96
N SER A 46 -7.41 3.26 -7.25
CA SER A 46 -6.83 4.44 -7.89
C SER A 46 -5.43 4.18 -8.44
N GLU A 47 -4.68 3.26 -7.82
CA GLU A 47 -3.34 2.85 -8.25
C GLU A 47 -3.36 1.76 -9.34
N GLN A 48 -4.53 1.26 -9.73
CA GLN A 48 -4.65 0.23 -10.76
C GLN A 48 -4.31 0.81 -12.14
N ASN A 49 -3.44 0.12 -12.87
CA ASN A 49 -3.10 0.46 -14.25
C ASN A 49 -4.30 0.25 -15.18
N ARG A 50 -4.25 0.86 -16.37
CA ARG A 50 -5.32 0.75 -17.39
C ARG A 50 -5.57 -0.69 -17.87
N ASP A 51 -4.57 -1.55 -17.81
CA ASP A 51 -4.68 -2.98 -18.17
C ASP A 51 -5.19 -3.86 -17.01
N GLY A 52 -5.37 -3.27 -15.83
CA GLY A 52 -5.84 -3.93 -14.61
C GLY A 52 -4.73 -4.41 -13.68
N SER A 53 -3.45 -4.23 -14.03
CA SER A 53 -2.30 -4.62 -13.21
C SER A 53 -1.97 -3.58 -12.12
N TRP A 54 -1.09 -3.97 -11.18
CA TRP A 54 -0.42 -3.06 -10.25
C TRP A 54 1.10 -3.14 -10.40
N SER A 55 1.75 -2.01 -10.15
CA SER A 55 3.19 -1.83 -10.31
C SER A 55 3.88 -1.68 -8.96
N ILE A 56 5.13 -2.14 -8.84
CA ILE A 56 5.92 -2.02 -7.61
C ILE A 56 6.29 -0.56 -7.26
N ALA A 57 6.27 0.32 -8.26
CA ALA A 57 6.59 1.74 -8.12
C ALA A 57 5.81 2.58 -9.14
N TYR A 58 5.76 3.88 -8.86
CA TYR A 58 5.17 4.88 -9.76
C TYR A 58 5.84 4.83 -11.14
N ASP A 59 5.02 4.86 -12.19
CA ASP A 59 5.43 4.83 -13.61
C ASP A 59 6.25 3.59 -14.04
N TYR A 60 6.15 2.51 -13.27
CA TYR A 60 6.72 1.21 -13.63
C TYR A 60 5.66 0.32 -14.30
N PRO A 61 6.02 -0.63 -15.19
CA PRO A 61 5.08 -1.63 -15.69
C PRO A 61 4.49 -2.48 -14.56
N GLY A 62 3.29 -3.03 -14.80
CA GLY A 62 2.66 -3.96 -13.88
C GLY A 62 3.52 -5.19 -13.63
N ASP A 63 3.54 -5.64 -12.37
CA ASP A 63 4.25 -6.85 -11.92
C ASP A 63 3.25 -7.91 -11.43
N ALA A 64 3.56 -9.18 -11.68
CA ALA A 64 2.67 -10.28 -11.32
C ALA A 64 2.54 -10.46 -9.81
N SER A 65 3.62 -10.31 -9.03
CA SER A 65 3.59 -10.43 -7.57
C SER A 65 2.78 -9.28 -6.99
N THR A 66 3.09 -8.05 -7.39
CA THR A 66 2.38 -6.87 -6.90
C THR A 66 0.89 -6.91 -7.26
N THR A 67 0.56 -7.35 -8.48
CA THR A 67 -0.83 -7.52 -8.92
C THR A 67 -1.56 -8.58 -8.09
N ALA A 68 -0.93 -9.72 -7.82
CA ALA A 68 -1.53 -10.77 -7.01
C ALA A 68 -1.78 -10.31 -5.56
N GLU A 69 -0.83 -9.60 -4.97
CA GLU A 69 -0.92 -9.05 -3.62
C GLU A 69 -2.03 -7.97 -3.53
N ALA A 70 -2.07 -7.03 -4.47
CA ALA A 70 -3.09 -5.98 -4.51
C ALA A 70 -4.49 -6.58 -4.72
N TYR A 71 -4.63 -7.55 -5.63
CA TYR A 71 -5.90 -8.25 -5.83
C TYR A 71 -6.35 -8.99 -4.57
N PHE A 72 -5.43 -9.70 -3.91
CA PHE A 72 -5.74 -10.40 -2.67
C PHE A 72 -6.13 -9.45 -1.53
N ALA A 73 -5.46 -8.29 -1.42
CA ALA A 73 -5.83 -7.25 -0.47
C ALA A 73 -7.27 -6.76 -0.71
N LEU A 74 -7.66 -6.49 -1.96
CA LEU A 74 -9.03 -6.12 -2.30
C LEU A 74 -10.04 -7.21 -1.91
N CYS A 75 -9.72 -8.49 -2.09
CA CYS A 75 -10.57 -9.60 -1.64
C CYS A 75 -10.73 -9.63 -0.11
N LEU A 76 -9.64 -9.42 0.65
CA LEU A 76 -9.70 -9.31 2.11
C LEU A 76 -10.55 -8.11 2.56
N LEU A 77 -10.53 -7.04 1.77
CA LEU A 77 -11.38 -5.85 1.96
C LEU A 77 -12.82 -6.05 1.45
N GLY A 78 -13.24 -7.28 1.16
CA GLY A 78 -14.65 -7.60 0.87
C GLY A 78 -15.12 -7.27 -0.55
N LEU A 79 -14.22 -6.93 -1.48
CA LEU A 79 -14.58 -6.84 -2.90
C LEU A 79 -14.74 -8.23 -3.50
N ASP A 80 -15.91 -8.47 -4.09
CA ASP A 80 -16.19 -9.69 -4.82
C ASP A 80 -15.30 -9.79 -6.07
N ALA A 81 -14.62 -10.93 -6.20
CA ALA A 81 -13.76 -11.31 -7.32
C ALA A 81 -14.43 -11.14 -8.70
N THR A 82 -15.75 -11.20 -8.76
CA THR A 82 -16.54 -11.08 -10.00
C THR A 82 -16.84 -9.63 -10.42
N THR A 83 -16.49 -8.64 -9.60
CA THR A 83 -16.69 -7.23 -9.93
C THR A 83 -15.79 -6.84 -11.11
N LYS A 84 -16.39 -6.42 -12.23
CA LYS A 84 -15.72 -6.11 -13.52
C LYS A 84 -14.50 -5.16 -13.46
N ARG A 85 -14.29 -4.42 -12.36
CA ARG A 85 -13.08 -3.57 -12.16
C ARG A 85 -11.84 -4.37 -11.73
N CYS A 86 -12.01 -5.54 -11.11
CA CYS A 86 -10.92 -6.44 -10.73
C CYS A 86 -10.54 -7.43 -11.86
N ALA A 87 -11.29 -7.46 -12.95
CA ALA A 87 -11.02 -8.39 -14.05
C ALA A 87 -9.80 -7.92 -14.84
N LEU A 88 -8.66 -8.59 -14.59
CA LEU A 88 -7.45 -8.45 -15.40
C LEU A 88 -7.81 -8.69 -16.87
N HIS A 89 -7.67 -7.65 -17.71
CA HIS A 89 -7.58 -7.87 -19.15
C HIS A 89 -6.22 -8.50 -19.39
N ALA A 90 -6.16 -9.83 -19.33
CA ALA A 90 -4.95 -10.59 -19.63
C ALA A 90 -4.56 -10.35 -21.10
N SER A 91 -3.78 -9.31 -21.35
CA SER A 91 -3.06 -9.16 -22.60
C SER A 91 -1.87 -10.11 -22.52
N SER A 92 -2.02 -11.26 -23.17
CA SER A 92 -1.01 -12.30 -23.31
C SER A 92 0.17 -11.82 -24.17
N SER A 93 1.06 -11.01 -23.60
CA SER A 93 2.36 -10.74 -24.21
C SER A 93 3.37 -11.82 -23.79
N SER A 94 3.15 -13.06 -24.23
CA SER A 94 4.21 -14.06 -24.29
C SER A 94 5.25 -13.61 -25.32
N ARG A 95 6.32 -12.95 -24.87
CA ARG A 95 7.58 -12.94 -25.63
C ARG A 95 8.42 -14.12 -25.18
N LYS A 96 8.33 -15.20 -25.97
CA LYS A 96 9.34 -16.25 -26.05
C LYS A 96 10.71 -15.59 -26.20
N VAL A 97 11.60 -15.88 -25.26
CA VAL A 97 13.04 -15.70 -25.48
C VAL A 97 13.51 -16.95 -26.22
N ALA A 98 13.98 -16.76 -27.44
CA ALA A 98 14.62 -17.78 -28.27
C ALA A 98 16.09 -17.95 -27.85
#